data_AF-A0A9Q0YWL7-F1
#
_entry.id   AF-A0A9Q0YWL7-F1
#
_cell.length_a   1.000
_cell.length_b   1.000
_cell.length_c   1.000
_cell.angle_alpha   90.00
_cell.angle_beta   90.00
_cell.angle_gamma   90.00
#
_symmetry.space_group_name_H-M   'P 1'
#
loop_
_entity.id
_entity.type
_entity.pdbx_description
1 polymer ?
#
loop_
_entity_poly.entity_id
_entity_poly.type
_entity_poly.pdbx_seq_one_letter_code
_entity_poly.pdbx_strand_id
1 'polypeptide(L)'
;MHNEKPNVFINGKPIPDRLVKRAEKLAGPIQPGDYWYDVQAGFWGVTGQPCAGIIPPSIEEFNYPMPENCAAGNTGVFVNGRELHQKDLDRLSTRGLPITRQKFYSVKVSGRVFDEDTGEELDRLGRLAPTVEKAKRGFGMKVPRKAL
;
A
#
# COMPACT_ATOMS: atom_id res chain seq x y z
N MET A 1 27.45 22.12 -0.76
CA MET A 1 26.68 20.97 -0.26
C MET A 1 25.21 21.35 -0.32
N HIS A 2 24.48 20.93 -1.36
CA HIS A 2 23.06 21.25 -1.47
C HIS A 2 22.28 20.28 -0.58
N ASN A 3 21.75 20.81 0.51
CA ASN A 3 20.80 20.12 1.37
C ASN A 3 19.44 20.19 0.67
N GLU A 4 19.27 19.45 -0.41
CA GLU A 4 17.98 19.36 -1.09
C GLU A 4 16.98 18.71 -0.15
N LYS A 5 15.89 19.43 0.15
CA LYS A 5 14.80 18.88 0.94
C LYS A 5 14.26 17.64 0.21
N PRO A 6 14.08 16.51 0.91
CA PRO A 6 13.52 15.31 0.31
C PRO A 6 12.12 15.61 -0.23
N ASN A 7 11.91 15.27 -1.50
CA ASN A 7 10.65 15.51 -2.20
C ASN A 7 9.67 14.33 -2.10
N VAL A 8 10.15 13.17 -1.62
CA VAL A 8 9.37 11.93 -1.46
C VAL A 8 9.49 11.46 -0.01
N PHE A 9 8.35 11.17 0.59
CA PHE A 9 8.26 10.53 1.90
C PHE A 9 7.50 9.22 1.75
N ILE A 10 8.01 8.16 2.37
CA ILE A 10 7.35 6.86 2.45
C ILE A 10 7.21 6.50 3.92
N ASN A 11 5.98 6.25 4.37
CA ASN A 11 5.68 5.89 5.76
C ASN A 11 6.27 6.91 6.76
N GLY A 12 6.21 8.21 6.41
CA GLY A 12 6.76 9.31 7.19
C GLY A 12 8.30 9.43 7.18
N LYS A 13 9.01 8.63 6.38
CA LYS A 13 10.47 8.71 6.23
C LYS A 13 10.86 9.41 4.93
N PRO A 14 11.75 10.42 4.98
CA PRO A 14 12.25 11.05 3.78
C PRO A 14 13.13 10.08 2.99
N ILE A 15 12.89 9.99 1.68
CA ILE A 15 13.64 9.13 0.78
C ILE A 15 14.61 9.99 -0.03
N PRO A 16 15.93 9.78 0.09
CA PRO A 16 16.91 10.46 -0.75
C PRO A 16 16.67 10.17 -2.24
N ASP A 17 16.89 11.14 -3.11
CA ASP A 17 16.63 11.02 -4.56
C ASP A 17 17.34 9.82 -5.20
N ARG A 18 18.56 9.51 -4.75
CA ARG A 18 19.28 8.29 -5.18
C ARG A 18 18.51 7.01 -4.87
N LEU A 19 17.84 6.93 -3.71
CA LEU A 19 17.00 5.79 -3.33
C LEU A 19 15.70 5.79 -4.14
N VAL A 20 15.08 6.95 -4.35
CA VAL A 20 13.90 7.07 -5.22
C VAL A 20 14.21 6.50 -6.61
N LYS A 21 15.33 6.91 -7.23
CA LYS A 21 15.76 6.40 -8.55
C LYS A 21 15.97 4.89 -8.60
N ARG A 22 16.39 4.26 -7.49
CA ARG A 22 16.49 2.81 -7.40
C ARG A 22 15.11 2.16 -7.30
N ALA A 23 14.25 2.67 -6.42
CA ALA A 23 12.87 2.21 -6.28
C ALA A 23 12.07 2.32 -7.59
N GLU A 24 12.27 3.37 -8.39
CA GLU A 24 11.58 3.59 -9.67
C GLU A 24 11.78 2.45 -10.70
N LYS A 25 12.85 1.65 -10.55
CA LYS A 25 13.09 0.45 -11.36
C LYS A 25 11.99 -0.59 -11.15
N LEU A 26 11.47 -0.71 -9.92
CA LEU A 26 10.39 -1.63 -9.54
C LEU A 26 9.04 -0.92 -9.47
N ALA A 27 8.96 0.23 -8.83
CA ALA A 27 7.70 0.96 -8.61
C ALA A 27 7.12 1.59 -9.89
N GLY A 28 7.97 1.91 -10.87
CA GLY A 28 7.65 2.89 -11.92
C GLY A 28 7.97 4.33 -11.47
N PRO A 29 7.67 5.36 -12.27
CA PRO A 29 7.99 6.75 -11.94
C PRO A 29 7.35 7.22 -10.63
N ILE A 30 8.13 7.84 -9.74
CA ILE A 30 7.62 8.33 -8.44
C ILE A 30 7.65 9.86 -8.45
N GLN A 31 6.47 10.47 -8.34
CA GLN A 31 6.36 11.92 -8.22
C GLN A 31 6.57 12.37 -6.78
N PRO A 32 7.04 13.62 -6.55
CA PRO A 32 7.07 14.22 -5.23
C PRO A 32 5.75 14.07 -4.47
N GLY A 33 5.82 13.72 -3.19
CA GLY A 33 4.66 13.49 -2.36
C GLY A 33 4.97 12.75 -1.06
N ASP A 34 3.99 12.72 -0.18
CA ASP A 34 3.99 11.92 1.05
C ASP A 34 3.07 10.72 0.86
N TYR A 35 3.63 9.52 0.91
CA TYR A 35 2.94 8.28 0.64
C TYR A 35 3.07 7.30 1.79
N TRP A 36 2.07 6.43 1.90
CA TRP A 36 2.19 5.19 2.64
C TRP A 36 2.38 4.02 1.69
N TYR A 37 3.12 3.02 2.13
CA TYR A 37 3.43 1.83 1.37
C TYR A 37 3.39 0.59 2.27
N ASP A 38 2.61 -0.40 1.85
CA ASP A 38 2.54 -1.71 2.44
C ASP A 38 3.55 -2.64 1.77
N VAL A 39 4.59 -3.00 2.50
CA VAL A 39 5.66 -3.87 1.99
C VAL A 39 5.19 -5.30 1.67
N GLN A 40 4.11 -5.78 2.30
CA GLN A 40 3.65 -7.17 2.17
C GLN A 40 2.86 -7.39 0.88
N ALA A 41 1.91 -6.51 0.57
CA ALA A 41 1.07 -6.63 -0.62
C ALA A 41 1.38 -5.62 -1.72
N GLY A 42 2.20 -4.60 -1.43
CA GLY A 42 2.55 -3.55 -2.37
C GLY A 42 1.47 -2.48 -2.54
N PHE A 43 0.45 -2.44 -1.67
CA PHE A 43 -0.53 -1.35 -1.65
C PHE A 43 0.18 -0.03 -1.35
N TRP A 44 -0.28 1.04 -1.99
CA TRP A 44 0.19 2.38 -1.68
C TRP A 44 -0.92 3.42 -1.81
N GLY A 45 -0.73 4.55 -1.14
CA GLY A 45 -1.59 5.71 -1.24
C GLY A 45 -0.86 6.97 -0.78
N VAL A 46 -1.49 8.12 -0.93
CA VAL A 46 -1.01 9.36 -0.30
C VAL A 46 -1.29 9.27 1.19
N THR A 47 -0.37 9.74 2.04
CA THR A 47 -0.55 9.75 3.50
C THR A 47 -1.85 10.49 3.87
N GLY A 48 -2.69 9.85 4.68
CA GLY A 48 -4.02 10.32 5.05
C GLY A 48 -5.07 10.16 3.95
N GLN A 49 -4.85 9.30 2.94
CA GLN A 49 -5.81 9.01 1.87
C GLN A 49 -5.96 7.49 1.64
N PRO A 50 -7.09 7.05 1.05
CA PRO A 50 -7.33 5.64 0.71
C PRO A 50 -6.30 5.08 -0.30
N CYS A 51 -6.34 3.77 -0.51
CA CYS A 51 -5.46 3.09 -1.46
C CYS A 51 -5.59 3.68 -2.88
N ALA A 52 -4.45 4.14 -3.41
CA ALA A 52 -4.34 4.69 -4.76
C ALA A 52 -3.97 3.62 -5.80
N GLY A 53 -3.27 2.57 -5.39
CA GLY A 53 -2.90 1.49 -6.28
C GLY A 53 -2.02 0.42 -5.62
N ILE A 54 -1.47 -0.44 -6.47
CA ILE A 54 -0.55 -1.50 -6.09
C ILE A 54 0.70 -1.39 -6.97
N ILE A 55 1.87 -1.50 -6.35
CA ILE A 55 3.18 -1.68 -7.00
C ILE A 55 3.79 -2.99 -6.50
N PRO A 56 4.93 -3.47 -7.03
CA PRO A 56 5.53 -4.71 -6.56
C PRO A 56 5.79 -4.65 -5.05
N PRO A 57 5.50 -5.72 -4.28
CA PRO A 57 5.83 -5.79 -2.86
C PRO A 57 7.35 -5.82 -2.65
N SER A 58 7.79 -5.68 -1.40
CA SER A 58 9.19 -5.85 -1.00
C SER A 58 10.20 -4.93 -1.71
N ILE A 59 9.82 -3.69 -2.03
CA ILE A 59 10.77 -2.65 -2.46
C ILE A 59 11.67 -2.29 -1.28
N GLU A 60 12.96 -2.61 -1.38
CA GLU A 60 13.95 -2.45 -0.31
C GLU A 60 14.02 -1.00 0.19
N GLU A 61 14.02 -0.03 -0.73
CA GLU A 61 14.11 1.38 -0.39
C GLU A 61 12.88 1.91 0.39
N PHE A 62 11.79 1.16 0.43
CA PHE A 62 10.53 1.53 1.09
C PHE A 62 10.25 0.71 2.35
N ASN A 63 11.21 -0.11 2.81
CA ASN A 63 11.03 -1.02 3.93
C ASN A 63 11.06 -0.31 5.30
N TYR A 64 10.06 0.53 5.53
CA TYR A 64 9.82 1.23 6.78
C TYR A 64 8.48 0.78 7.38
N PRO A 65 8.34 0.71 8.71
CA PRO A 65 7.08 0.37 9.35
C PRO A 65 5.93 1.26 8.85
N MET A 66 4.86 0.63 8.35
CA MET A 66 3.68 1.35 7.89
C MET A 66 2.87 1.84 9.11
N PRO A 67 2.55 3.14 9.22
CA PRO A 67 1.71 3.64 10.31
C PRO A 67 0.27 3.13 10.18
N GLU A 68 -0.36 2.78 11.30
CA GLU A 68 -1.73 2.24 11.31
C GLU A 68 -2.78 3.22 10.75
N ASN A 69 -2.60 4.51 11.04
CA ASN A 69 -3.50 5.58 10.64
C ASN A 69 -3.14 6.24 9.29
N CYS A 70 -2.29 5.60 8.48
CA CYS A 70 -1.76 6.21 7.26
C CYS A 70 -2.78 6.32 6.11
N ALA A 71 -3.84 5.51 6.12
CA ALA A 71 -4.75 5.33 4.98
C ALA A 71 -6.15 5.95 5.18
N ALA A 72 -6.30 6.88 6.14
CA ALA A 72 -7.59 7.45 6.54
C ALA A 72 -8.64 6.39 6.94
N GLY A 73 -8.22 5.37 7.69
CA GLY A 73 -9.12 4.32 8.16
C GLY A 73 -10.27 4.83 9.01
N ASN A 74 -11.43 4.16 8.88
CA ASN A 74 -12.67 4.53 9.57
C ASN A 74 -13.68 3.38 9.72
N THR A 75 -13.23 2.13 9.55
CA THR A 75 -14.10 0.94 9.50
C THR A 75 -13.95 0.04 10.73
N GLY A 76 -12.81 0.13 11.42
CA GLY A 76 -12.37 -0.85 12.41
C GLY A 76 -11.94 -2.19 11.81
N VAL A 77 -11.79 -2.31 10.49
CA VAL A 77 -11.23 -3.50 9.84
C VAL A 77 -9.78 -3.20 9.45
N PHE A 78 -8.85 -4.07 9.84
CA PHE A 78 -7.42 -3.84 9.64
C PHE A 78 -6.84 -4.82 8.62
N VAL A 79 -6.00 -4.31 7.73
CA VAL A 79 -5.24 -5.12 6.78
C VAL A 79 -3.77 -4.74 6.83
N ASN A 80 -2.89 -5.72 7.02
CA ASN A 80 -1.43 -5.53 7.05
C ASN A 80 -0.98 -4.39 8.00
N GLY A 81 -1.67 -4.23 9.13
CA GLY A 81 -1.37 -3.23 10.13
C GLY A 81 -1.93 -1.82 9.88
N ARG A 82 -2.72 -1.58 8.81
CA ARG A 82 -3.47 -0.32 8.63
C ARG A 82 -4.96 -0.52 8.79
N GLU A 83 -5.65 0.49 9.32
CA GLU A 83 -7.11 0.51 9.28
C GLU A 83 -7.61 0.82 7.86
N LEU A 84 -8.57 0.05 7.37
CA LEU A 84 -9.16 0.28 6.06
C LEU A 84 -10.10 1.49 6.09
N HIS A 85 -9.96 2.34 5.09
CA HIS A 85 -10.98 3.33 4.75
C HIS A 85 -12.16 2.61 4.06
N GLN A 86 -13.39 3.09 4.22
CA GLN A 86 -14.60 2.49 3.62
C GLN A 86 -14.46 2.10 2.14
N LYS A 87 -13.98 3.00 1.28
CA LYS A 87 -13.68 2.72 -0.15
C LYS A 87 -12.77 1.51 -0.39
N ASP A 88 -11.79 1.28 0.48
CA ASP A 88 -10.89 0.13 0.37
C ASP A 88 -11.59 -1.13 0.83
N LEU A 89 -12.36 -1.05 1.94
CA LEU A 89 -13.17 -2.15 2.44
C LEU A 89 -14.18 -2.61 1.39
N ASP A 90 -14.91 -1.70 0.74
CA ASP A 90 -15.88 -2.04 -0.32
C ASP A 90 -15.23 -2.80 -1.49
N ARG A 91 -14.00 -2.42 -1.85
CA ARG A 91 -13.24 -3.06 -2.95
C ARG A 91 -12.67 -4.43 -2.60
N LEU A 92 -12.39 -4.68 -1.32
CA LEU A 92 -11.84 -5.95 -0.85
C LEU A 92 -12.96 -6.91 -0.43
N SER A 93 -14.05 -6.40 0.15
CA SER A 93 -15.21 -7.20 0.56
C SER A 93 -15.95 -7.79 -0.64
N THR A 94 -16.04 -7.05 -1.75
CA THR A 94 -16.54 -7.57 -3.04
C THR A 94 -15.71 -8.73 -3.59
N ARG A 95 -14.51 -8.96 -3.05
CA ARG A 95 -13.62 -10.09 -3.36
C ARG A 95 -13.56 -11.14 -2.26
N GLY A 96 -14.34 -11.01 -1.19
CA GLY A 96 -14.42 -11.98 -0.10
C GLY A 96 -13.68 -11.61 1.18
N LEU A 97 -13.13 -10.40 1.31
CA LEU A 97 -12.56 -9.96 2.59
C LEU A 97 -13.68 -9.85 3.65
N PRO A 98 -13.55 -10.47 4.82
CA PRO A 98 -14.51 -10.28 5.90
C PRO A 98 -14.58 -8.83 6.35
N ILE A 99 -15.78 -8.39 6.74
CA ILE A 99 -16.06 -7.01 7.18
C ILE A 99 -16.21 -6.90 8.70
N THR A 100 -15.79 -7.93 9.43
CA THR A 100 -15.90 -8.00 10.89
C THR A 100 -15.06 -6.89 11.51
N ARG A 101 -15.69 -6.01 12.30
CA ARG A 101 -14.98 -4.92 12.97
C ARG A 101 -14.08 -5.46 14.08
N GLN A 102 -13.03 -4.71 14.38
CA GLN A 102 -11.97 -5.03 15.35
C GLN A 102 -11.22 -6.33 15.02
N LYS A 103 -11.13 -6.66 13.74
CA LYS A 103 -10.36 -7.80 13.23
C LYS A 103 -9.19 -7.34 12.38
N PHE A 104 -8.13 -8.14 12.44
CA PHE A 104 -6.87 -7.92 11.77
C PHE A 104 -6.62 -9.04 10.77
N TYR A 105 -6.30 -8.67 9.53
CA TYR A 105 -6.05 -9.60 8.44
C TYR A 105 -4.71 -9.32 7.78
N SER A 106 -3.94 -10.38 7.52
CA SER A 106 -2.77 -10.29 6.65
C SER A 106 -3.18 -10.63 5.21
N VAL A 107 -2.89 -9.73 4.27
CA VAL A 107 -3.16 -9.91 2.84
C VAL A 107 -1.84 -9.92 2.08
N LYS A 108 -1.62 -10.92 1.23
CA LYS A 108 -0.46 -10.99 0.34
C LYS A 108 -0.82 -10.50 -1.06
N VAL A 109 0.16 -10.06 -1.86
CA VAL A 109 -0.07 -9.64 -3.26
C VAL A 109 -0.78 -10.71 -4.10
N SER A 110 -0.57 -11.99 -3.78
CA SER A 110 -1.23 -13.14 -4.42
C SER A 110 -2.73 -13.25 -4.14
N GLY A 111 -3.27 -12.41 -3.25
CA GLY A 111 -4.66 -12.44 -2.81
C GLY A 111 -4.94 -13.43 -1.67
N ARG A 112 -3.93 -14.11 -1.14
CA ARG A 112 -4.08 -14.92 0.09
C ARG A 112 -4.38 -14.01 1.27
N VAL A 113 -5.35 -14.40 2.08
CA VAL A 113 -5.79 -13.69 3.29
C VAL A 113 -5.62 -14.60 4.49
N PHE A 114 -5.15 -14.06 5.59
CA PHE A 114 -5.04 -14.76 6.87
C PHE A 114 -5.73 -13.95 7.95
N ASP A 115 -6.50 -14.59 8.82
CA ASP A 115 -6.93 -13.97 10.09
C ASP A 115 -5.71 -13.95 11.02
N GLU A 116 -5.34 -12.76 11.53
CA GLU A 116 -4.13 -12.62 12.35
C GLU A 116 -4.31 -13.18 13.77
N ASP A 117 -5.55 -13.34 14.26
CA ASP A 117 -5.81 -13.91 15.57
C ASP A 117 -5.68 -15.45 15.54
N THR A 118 -6.22 -16.08 14.49
CA THR A 118 -6.26 -17.56 14.39
C THR A 118 -5.13 -18.15 13.55
N GLY A 119 -4.53 -17.35 12.65
CA GLY A 119 -3.56 -17.80 11.65
C GLY A 119 -4.19 -18.59 10.49
N GLU A 120 -5.52 -18.71 10.45
CA GLU A 120 -6.23 -19.46 9.40
C GLU A 120 -6.17 -18.71 8.06
N GLU A 121 -5.89 -19.44 6.97
CA GLU A 121 -6.04 -18.92 5.61
C GLU A 121 -7.53 -18.88 5.26
N LEU A 122 -8.00 -17.70 4.87
CA LEU A 122 -9.37 -17.45 4.42
C LEU A 122 -9.47 -17.55 2.89
N ASP A 123 -10.69 -17.38 2.38
CA ASP A 123 -10.93 -17.31 0.94
C ASP A 123 -10.08 -16.24 0.26
N ARG A 124 -9.50 -16.61 -0.88
CA ARG A 124 -8.58 -15.75 -1.62
C ARG A 124 -9.34 -14.64 -2.34
N LEU A 125 -8.80 -13.44 -2.31
CA LEU A 125 -9.35 -12.25 -3.00
C LEU A 125 -9.15 -12.28 -4.53
N GLY A 126 -8.60 -13.37 -5.07
CA GLY A 126 -8.09 -13.42 -6.44
C GLY A 126 -6.81 -12.59 -6.63
N ARG A 127 -6.37 -12.44 -7.89
CA ARG A 127 -5.16 -11.67 -8.21
C ARG A 127 -5.40 -10.18 -8.01
N LEU A 128 -4.69 -9.57 -7.07
CA LEU A 128 -4.87 -8.15 -6.71
C LEU A 128 -4.28 -7.21 -7.76
N ALA A 129 -3.14 -7.57 -8.35
CA ALA A 129 -2.42 -6.72 -9.30
C ALA A 129 -1.86 -7.52 -10.50
N PRO A 130 -2.71 -8.15 -11.33
CA PRO A 130 -2.26 -9.05 -12.41
C PRO A 130 -1.38 -8.34 -13.45
N THR A 131 -1.58 -7.04 -13.66
CA THR A 131 -0.75 -6.23 -14.56
C THR A 131 0.65 -5.99 -14.00
N VAL A 132 0.77 -5.73 -12.70
CA VAL A 132 2.05 -5.55 -11.99
C VAL A 132 2.82 -6.87 -11.94
N GLU A 133 2.13 -7.98 -11.65
CA GLU A 133 2.71 -9.32 -11.68
C GLU A 133 3.27 -9.67 -13.07
N LYS A 134 2.48 -9.43 -14.13
CA LYS A 134 2.89 -9.69 -15.52
C LYS A 134 4.07 -8.81 -15.95
N ALA A 135 4.04 -7.53 -15.60
CA ALA A 135 5.09 -6.58 -15.98
C ALA A 135 6.35 -6.70 -15.11
N LYS A 136 6.26 -7.36 -13.95
CA LYS A 136 7.29 -7.38 -12.89
C LYS A 136 7.73 -5.96 -12.48
N ARG A 137 6.82 -4.99 -12.64
CA ARG A 137 7.04 -3.56 -12.40
C ARG A 137 5.70 -2.86 -12.18
N GLY A 138 5.68 -1.88 -11.30
CA GLY A 138 4.55 -0.99 -11.05
C GLY A 138 4.45 0.14 -12.08
N PHE A 139 3.39 0.93 -11.95
CA PHE A 139 3.05 2.02 -12.87
C PHE A 139 3.28 3.41 -12.28
N GLY A 140 4.09 3.46 -11.21
CA GLY A 140 4.48 4.68 -10.54
C GLY A 140 3.55 5.09 -9.40
N MET A 141 4.00 6.13 -8.70
CA MET A 141 3.30 6.74 -7.57
C MET A 141 3.15 8.22 -7.86
N LYS A 142 1.94 8.75 -7.69
CA LYS A 142 1.64 10.16 -7.90
C LYS A 142 0.45 10.59 -7.07
N VAL A 143 0.45 11.85 -6.64
CA VAL A 143 -0.72 12.46 -6.01
C VAL A 143 -1.86 12.49 -7.04
N PRO A 144 -3.02 11.84 -6.77
CA PRO A 144 -4.16 11.91 -7.66
C PRO A 144 -4.60 13.36 -7.83
N ARG A 145 -4.85 13.79 -9.07
CA ARG A 145 -5.49 15.09 -9.29
C ARG A 145 -6.88 15.04 -8.65
N LYS A 146 -7.24 16.03 -7.82
CA LYS A 146 -8.63 16.17 -7.37
C LYS A 146 -9.51 16.20 -8.62
N ALA A 147 -10.50 15.32 -8.67
CA ALA A 147 -11.62 15.54 -9.58
C ALA A 147 -12.24 16.88 -9.16
N LEU A 148 -12.17 17.86 -10.06
CA LEU A 148 -12.90 19.12 -9.92
C LEU A 148 -14.41 18.84 -9.95
#